data_AF-A0A9E4MRF0-F1
#
_entry.id   AF-A0A9E4MRF0-F1
#
_cell.length_a   1.000
_cell.length_b   1.000
_cell.length_c   1.000
_cell.angle_alpha   90.00
_cell.angle_beta   90.00
_cell.angle_gamma   90.00
#
_symmetry.space_group_name_H-M   'P 1'
#
loop_
_entity.id
_entity.type
_entity.pdbx_description
1 polymer ?
#
loop_
_entity_poly.entity_id
_entity_poly.type
_entity_poly.pdbx_seq_one_letter_code
_entity_poly.pdbx_strand_id
1 'polypeptide(L)' 'MQGHRRIELTPREQEVYDLLQQGLKHKEIAEKLGISLQRVGALHKNLRLRLLNKQEMR' A
#
# COMPACT_ATOMS: atom_id res chain seq x y z
N MET A 1 -21.41 -0.19 -8.39
CA MET A 1 -20.34 -0.19 -7.36
C MET A 1 -19.03 -0.44 -8.11
N GLN A 2 -18.16 0.58 -8.21
CA GLN A 2 -17.09 0.62 -9.21
C GLN A 2 -16.03 -0.46 -8.96
N GLY A 3 -15.73 -1.26 -9.99
CA GLY A 3 -14.71 -2.29 -9.95
C GLY A 3 -13.31 -1.67 -10.03
N HIS A 4 -12.61 -1.60 -8.90
CA HIS A 4 -11.19 -1.35 -8.89
C HIS A 4 -10.48 -2.58 -9.47
N ARG A 5 -9.86 -2.41 -10.66
CA ARG A 5 -9.02 -3.43 -11.31
C ARG A 5 -8.08 -4.04 -10.27
N ARG A 6 -8.30 -5.31 -9.93
CA ARG A 6 -7.55 -6.07 -8.92
C ARG A 6 -6.06 -6.00 -9.27
N ILE A 7 -5.33 -5.13 -8.60
CA ILE A 7 -3.88 -5.19 -8.57
C ILE A 7 -3.61 -6.30 -7.55
N GLU A 8 -2.85 -7.32 -7.94
CA GLU A 8 -2.44 -8.38 -7.01
C GLU A 8 -1.42 -7.80 -6.04
N LEU A 9 -1.93 -7.15 -5.00
CA LEU A 9 -1.19 -6.77 -3.82
C LEU A 9 -1.10 -7.99 -2.92
N THR A 10 0.06 -8.19 -2.30
CA THR A 10 0.13 -9.15 -1.20
C THR A 10 -0.83 -8.69 -0.08
N PRO A 11 -1.31 -9.61 0.79
CA PRO A 11 -2.19 -9.24 1.89
C PRO A 11 -1.65 -8.08 2.74
N ARG A 12 -0.32 -8.03 2.95
CA ARG A 12 0.34 -6.97 3.72
C ARG A 12 0.41 -5.64 2.98
N GLU A 13 0.61 -5.66 1.66
CA GLU A 13 0.53 -4.45 0.82
C GLU A 13 -0.92 -3.93 0.77
N GLN A 14 -1.91 -4.82 0.72
CA GLN A 14 -3.31 -4.44 0.71
C GLN A 14 -3.73 -3.74 2.01
N GLU A 15 -3.30 -4.24 3.17
CA GLU A 15 -3.55 -3.59 4.46
C GLU A 15 -2.88 -2.22 4.55
N VAL A 16 -1.61 -2.10 4.14
CA VAL A 16 -0.92 -0.79 4.11
C VAL A 16 -1.62 0.18 3.16
N TYR A 17 -2.08 -0.30 2.00
CA TYR A 17 -2.82 0.52 1.05
C TYR A 17 -4.13 1.03 1.63
N ASP A 18 -4.92 0.17 2.27
CA ASP A 18 -6.19 0.54 2.88
C ASP A 18 -6.01 1.60 3.97
N LEU A 19 -5.02 1.40 4.86
CA LEU A 19 -4.72 2.37 5.92
C LEU A 19 -4.21 3.71 5.34
N LEU A 20 -3.46 3.69 4.24
CA LEU A 20 -3.06 4.91 3.53
C LEU A 20 -4.26 5.63 2.91
N GLN A 21 -5.24 4.91 2.35
CA GLN A 21 -6.48 5.50 1.81
C GLN A 21 -7.32 6.15 2.91
N GLN A 22 -7.27 5.64 4.13
CA GLN A 22 -7.88 6.25 5.31
C GLN A 22 -7.13 7.51 5.81
N GLY A 23 -6.00 7.88 5.18
CA GLY A 23 -5.21 9.06 5.54
C GLY A 23 -4.20 8.84 6.67
N LEU A 24 -3.97 7.60 7.09
CA LEU A 24 -3.02 7.31 8.16
C LEU A 24 -1.57 7.55 7.72
N LYS A 25 -0.76 8.06 8.64
CA LYS A 25 0.68 8.24 8.44
C LYS A 25 1.43 6.93 8.71
N HIS A 26 2.65 6.81 8.19
CA HIS A 26 3.46 5.58 8.33
C HIS A 26 3.71 5.17 9.80
N LYS A 27 3.74 6.13 10.73
CA LYS A 27 3.83 5.84 12.18
C LYS A 27 2.58 5.11 12.68
N GLU A 28 1.41 5.67 12.45
CA GLU A 28 0.11 5.07 12.80
C GLU A 28 -0.06 3.68 12.19
N ILE A 29 0.37 3.51 10.93
CA ILE A 29 0.33 2.22 10.22
C ILE A 29 1.28 1.22 10.86
N ALA A 30 2.50 1.64 11.22
CA ALA A 30 3.47 0.80 11.90
C ALA A 30 2.93 0.31 13.25
N GLU A 31 2.31 1.20 14.01
CA GLU A 31 1.69 0.89 15.31
C GLU A 31 0.49 -0.05 15.16
N LYS A 32 -0.43 0.23 14.22
CA LYS A 32 -1.59 -0.64 13.95
C LYS A 32 -1.21 -2.04 13.47
N LEU A 33 -0.20 -2.15 12.61
CA LEU A 33 0.21 -3.42 12.02
C LEU A 33 1.28 -4.16 12.84
N GLY A 34 1.76 -3.57 13.94
CA GLY A 34 2.81 -4.13 14.79
C GLY A 34 4.13 -4.36 14.04
N ILE A 35 4.47 -3.48 13.09
CA ILE A 35 5.70 -3.57 12.27
C ILE A 35 6.51 -2.29 12.36
N SER A 36 7.81 -2.37 12.04
CA SER A 36 8.68 -1.19 12.04
C SER A 36 8.32 -0.19 10.93
N LEU A 37 8.54 1.11 11.18
CA LEU A 37 8.40 2.19 10.19
C LEU A 37 9.14 1.92 8.88
N GLN A 38 10.36 1.38 8.95
CA GLN A 38 11.13 0.99 7.74
C GLN A 38 10.38 -0.02 6.89
N ARG A 39 9.70 -0.97 7.54
CA ARG A 39 8.94 -2.04 6.88
C ARG A 39 7.67 -1.49 6.22
N VAL A 40 7.00 -0.52 6.84
CA VAL A 40 5.91 0.25 6.21
C VAL A 40 6.42 1.02 4.99
N GLY A 41 7.58 1.68 5.10
CA GLY A 41 8.20 2.39 3.98
C GLY A 41 8.53 1.48 2.80
N ALA A 42 9.08 0.29 3.06
CA ALA A 42 9.34 -0.71 2.03
C ALA A 42 8.05 -1.21 1.36
N LEU A 43 7.01 -1.51 2.13
CA LEU A 43 5.70 -1.90 1.59
C LEU A 43 5.08 -0.79 0.74
N HIS A 44 5.15 0.46 1.20
CA HIS A 44 4.65 1.61 0.45
C HIS A 44 5.43 1.85 -0.85
N LYS A 45 6.75 1.66 -0.84
CA LYS A 45 7.58 1.71 -2.06
C LYS A 45 7.19 0.62 -3.05
N ASN A 46 7.02 -0.62 -2.59
CA ASN A 46 6.61 -1.74 -3.45
C ASN A 46 5.20 -1.53 -4.03
N LEU A 47 4.26 -1.06 -3.20
CA LEU A 47 2.93 -0.59 -3.62
C LEU A 47 3.04 0.42 -4.75
N ARG A 48 3.82 1.50 -4.55
CA ARG A 48 4.01 2.54 -5.57
C ARG A 48 4.59 1.96 -6.85
N LEU A 49 5.58 1.08 -6.78
CA LEU A 49 6.16 0.44 -7.97
C LEU A 49 5.13 -0.41 -8.72
N ARG A 50 4.34 -1.23 -8.02
CA ARG A 50 3.28 -2.06 -8.63
C ARG A 50 2.17 -1.20 -9.25
N LEU A 51 1.86 -0.06 -8.65
CA LEU A 51 0.88 0.90 -9.17
C LEU A 51 1.41 1.70 -10.38
N LEU A 52 2.70 2.08 -10.36
CA LEU A 52 3.34 2.92 -11.39
C LEU A 52 3.66 2.13 -12.67
N ASN A 53 4.11 0.86 -12.56
CA ASN A 53 4.35 -0.01 -13.72
C ASN A 53 3.11 -0.22 -14.60
N LYS A 54 1.91 0.11 -14.10
CA LYS A 54 0.66 0.03 -14.87
C LYS A 54 0.28 1.35 -15.57
N GLN A 55 0.90 2.47 -15.18
CA GLN A 55 0.64 3.80 -15.77
C GLN A 55 1.46 4.01 -17.05
N GLU A 56 2.60 3.33 -17.20
CA GLU A 56 3.49 3.35 -18.39
C GLU A 56 2.95 2.54 -19.59
N MET A 57 1.79 1.90 -19.44
CA MET A 57 1.05 1.21 -20.53
C MET A 57 -0.17 2.05 -20.94
N ARG A 58 0.06 3.33 -21.26
CA ARG A 58 -0.91 4.21 -21.92
C ARG A 58 -0.34 4.71 -23.23
#